data_AF-A0A8J8SEZ0-F1
#
_entry.id   AF-A0A8J8SEZ0-F1
#
_cell.length_a   1.000
_cell.length_b   1.000
_cell.length_c   1.000
_cell.angle_alpha   90.00
_cell.angle_beta   90.00
_cell.angle_gamma   90.00
#
_symmetry.space_group_name_H-M   'P 1'
#
loop_
_entity.id
_entity.type
_entity.pdbx_description
1 polymer ?
#
loop_
_entity_poly.entity_id
_entity_poly.type
_entity_poly.pdbx_seq_one_letter_code
_entity_poly.pdbx_strand_id
1 'polypeptide(L)'
;MNYNLPNSLRGRNINENIIPTVCNLKNMLHKLVQYHGDFSKLKQWEKRSYKAYNIEDIKSQIIYSPETEWVNIIRKHILDGLPSDFGASCIDIYLVAYVSETYGKGKDKFFEYVKTNNISDKPNSAQAIWQVGKGDGVYLDILNNDGAIRDWDFIKKWSDTN
;
A
#
# COMPACT_ATOMS: atom_id res chain seq x y z
N MET A 1 19.86 15.16 -6.94
CA MET A 1 18.79 15.20 -7.96
C MET A 1 17.47 15.06 -7.23
N ASN A 2 16.56 16.04 -7.33
CA ASN A 2 15.21 15.92 -6.79
C ASN A 2 14.40 15.11 -7.80
N TYR A 3 14.13 13.84 -7.49
CA TYR A 3 13.17 13.04 -8.26
C TYR A 3 11.78 13.52 -7.88
N ASN A 4 11.06 14.13 -8.82
CA ASN A 4 9.68 14.54 -8.60
C ASN A 4 8.78 13.32 -8.79
N LEU A 5 8.11 12.89 -7.72
CA LEU A 5 7.18 11.77 -7.78
C LEU A 5 6.00 12.15 -8.69
N PRO A 6 5.64 11.33 -9.69
CA PRO A 6 4.43 11.56 -10.44
C PRO A 6 3.20 11.34 -9.56
N ASN A 7 2.14 12.12 -9.82
CA ASN A 7 0.80 11.92 -9.24
C ASN A 7 0.01 10.79 -9.93
N SER A 8 0.66 10.04 -10.82
CA SER A 8 0.14 8.82 -11.43
C SER A 8 1.18 7.72 -11.32
N LEU A 9 0.71 6.51 -11.01
CA LEU A 9 1.54 5.32 -10.91
C LEU A 9 1.31 4.46 -12.16
N ARG A 10 2.21 4.55 -13.14
CA ARG A 10 2.15 3.85 -14.44
C ARG A 10 0.74 3.92 -15.08
N GLY A 11 0.16 5.11 -15.13
CA GLY A 11 -1.15 5.38 -15.73
C GLY A 11 -2.35 5.35 -14.77
N ARG A 12 -2.17 4.92 -13.51
CA ARG A 12 -3.21 4.98 -12.48
C ARG A 12 -3.11 6.27 -11.68
N ASN A 13 -4.19 7.05 -11.63
CA ASN A 13 -4.28 8.22 -10.75
C ASN A 13 -4.28 7.78 -9.27
N ILE A 14 -3.40 8.37 -8.46
CA ILE A 14 -3.25 8.02 -7.03
C ILE A 14 -4.39 8.56 -6.17
N ASN A 15 -5.20 9.47 -6.70
CA ASN A 15 -6.32 10.11 -6.00
C ASN A 15 -7.67 9.41 -6.26
N GLU A 16 -7.70 8.38 -7.12
CA GLU A 16 -8.92 7.69 -7.53
C GLU A 16 -9.08 6.32 -6.84
N ASN A 17 -10.34 5.92 -6.62
CA ASN A 17 -10.73 4.62 -6.08
C ASN A 17 -10.17 4.31 -4.68
N ILE A 18 -10.03 5.33 -3.83
CA ILE A 18 -9.53 5.17 -2.47
C ILE A 18 -10.66 4.68 -1.55
N ILE A 19 -10.51 3.48 -0.98
CA ILE A 19 -11.50 2.88 -0.09
C ILE A 19 -10.93 2.83 1.34
N PRO A 20 -11.49 3.60 2.29
CA PRO A 20 -11.04 3.56 3.67
C PRO A 20 -11.34 2.19 4.27
N THR A 21 -10.28 1.41 4.53
CA THR A 21 -10.36 0.13 5.22
C THR A 21 -9.35 0.10 6.34
N VAL A 22 -9.64 -0.64 7.41
CA VAL A 22 -8.77 -0.79 8.58
C VAL A 22 -8.31 -2.24 8.68
N CYS A 23 -7.53 -2.69 7.70
CA CYS A 23 -6.82 -3.96 7.77
C CYS A 23 -5.47 -3.81 7.07
N ASN A 24 -4.39 -3.99 7.84
CA ASN A 24 -3.03 -3.93 7.33
C ASN A 24 -2.63 -5.29 6.74
N LEU A 25 -1.74 -5.26 5.76
CA LEU A 25 -1.22 -6.39 5.02
C LEU A 25 -0.67 -7.49 5.95
N LYS A 26 0.14 -7.11 6.95
CA LYS A 26 0.79 -8.06 7.87
C LYS A 26 -0.22 -8.98 8.56
N ASN A 27 -1.28 -8.41 9.13
CA ASN A 27 -2.29 -9.19 9.84
C ASN A 27 -3.03 -10.14 8.90
N MET A 28 -3.31 -9.70 7.66
CA MET A 28 -3.95 -10.54 6.66
C MET A 28 -3.05 -11.72 6.27
N LEU A 29 -1.74 -11.51 6.08
CA LEU A 29 -0.79 -12.59 5.76
C LEU A 29 -0.71 -13.62 6.90
N HIS A 30 -0.63 -13.17 8.16
CA HIS A 30 -0.66 -14.08 9.31
C HIS A 30 -1.93 -14.92 9.35
N LYS A 31 -3.09 -14.33 9.05
CA LYS A 31 -4.37 -15.07 9.00
C LYS A 31 -4.44 -16.03 7.83
N LEU A 32 -3.90 -15.64 6.67
CA LEU A 32 -3.83 -16.50 5.50
C LEU A 32 -3.02 -17.77 5.79
N VAL A 33 -1.85 -17.62 6.43
CA VAL A 33 -1.01 -18.76 6.81
C VAL A 33 -1.65 -19.59 7.91
N GLN A 34 -2.26 -18.95 8.93
CA GLN A 34 -3.02 -19.64 9.97
C GLN A 34 -4.13 -20.54 9.39
N TYR A 35 -4.77 -20.10 8.30
CA TYR A 35 -5.82 -20.84 7.63
C TYR A 35 -5.33 -21.67 6.43
N HIS A 36 -4.02 -21.89 6.30
CA HIS A 36 -3.42 -22.68 5.23
C HIS A 36 -3.86 -22.25 3.82
N GLY A 37 -4.01 -20.94 3.60
CA GLY A 37 -4.43 -20.39 2.31
C GLY A 37 -5.94 -20.41 2.06
N ASP A 38 -6.76 -20.84 3.02
CA ASP A 38 -8.21 -20.89 2.86
C ASP A 38 -8.84 -19.48 2.93
N PHE A 39 -8.99 -18.87 1.76
CA PHE A 39 -9.61 -17.56 1.58
C PHE A 39 -11.00 -17.46 2.21
N SER A 40 -11.78 -18.56 2.25
CA SER A 40 -13.15 -18.53 2.77
C SER A 40 -13.20 -18.17 4.25
N LYS A 41 -12.17 -18.55 5.02
CA LYS A 41 -12.03 -18.33 6.47
C LYS A 41 -11.59 -16.90 6.83
N LEU A 42 -11.11 -16.12 5.86
CA LEU A 42 -10.77 -14.73 6.09
C LEU A 42 -12.01 -13.89 6.39
N LYS A 43 -11.88 -12.96 7.33
CA LYS A 43 -12.89 -11.95 7.63
C LYS A 43 -13.02 -10.98 6.46
N GLN A 44 -14.12 -10.25 6.40
CA GLN A 44 -14.41 -9.38 5.25
C GLN A 44 -13.32 -8.33 5.00
N TRP A 45 -12.73 -7.76 6.04
CA TRP A 45 -11.65 -6.77 5.90
C TRP A 45 -10.31 -7.40 5.49
N GLU A 46 -10.00 -8.62 5.95
CA GLU A 46 -8.84 -9.41 5.49
C GLU A 46 -8.99 -9.75 4.02
N LYS A 47 -10.20 -10.15 3.58
CA LYS A 47 -10.51 -10.39 2.15
C LYS A 47 -10.30 -9.15 1.29
N ARG A 48 -10.54 -7.94 1.83
CA ARG A 48 -10.27 -6.69 1.10
C ARG A 48 -8.77 -6.45 0.93
N SER A 49 -7.98 -6.62 2.01
CA SER A 49 -6.51 -6.53 1.93
C SER A 49 -5.94 -7.60 0.98
N TYR A 50 -6.41 -8.85 1.09
CA TYR A 50 -6.05 -9.95 0.19
C TYR A 50 -6.23 -9.59 -1.29
N LYS A 51 -7.40 -9.02 -1.64
CA LYS A 51 -7.68 -8.58 -3.00
C LYS A 51 -6.87 -7.35 -3.39
N ALA A 52 -6.63 -6.42 -2.47
CA ALA A 52 -5.88 -5.20 -2.75
C ALA A 52 -4.42 -5.46 -3.11
N TYR A 53 -3.84 -6.56 -2.63
CA TYR A 53 -2.49 -6.97 -2.97
C TYR A 53 -2.45 -8.12 -3.99
N ASN A 54 -3.61 -8.47 -4.58
CA ASN A 54 -3.77 -9.60 -5.49
C ASN A 54 -3.06 -10.89 -4.99
N ILE A 55 -3.24 -11.19 -3.70
CA ILE A 55 -2.48 -12.24 -3.01
C ILE A 55 -2.73 -13.63 -3.62
N GLU A 56 -3.84 -13.84 -4.33
CA GLU A 56 -4.11 -15.11 -5.00
C GLU A 56 -2.94 -15.57 -5.88
N ASP A 57 -2.31 -14.65 -6.60
CA ASP A 57 -1.24 -14.93 -7.55
C ASP A 57 0.06 -15.38 -6.86
N ILE A 58 0.26 -14.98 -5.61
CA ILE A 58 1.45 -15.29 -4.82
C ILE A 58 1.16 -16.11 -3.55
N LYS A 59 -0.08 -16.55 -3.37
CA LYS A 59 -0.57 -17.24 -2.16
C LYS A 59 0.32 -18.43 -1.81
N SER A 60 0.62 -19.28 -2.80
CA SER A 60 1.46 -20.46 -2.60
C SER A 60 2.87 -20.09 -2.09
N GLN A 61 3.45 -19.00 -2.59
CA GLN A 61 4.76 -18.53 -2.13
C GLN A 61 4.67 -18.09 -0.66
N ILE A 62 3.63 -17.35 -0.28
CA ILE A 62 3.44 -16.90 1.10
C ILE A 62 3.26 -18.08 2.07
N ILE A 63 2.39 -19.06 1.75
CA ILE A 63 2.06 -20.15 2.69
C ILE A 63 3.21 -21.15 2.88
N TYR A 64 4.12 -21.27 1.91
CA TYR A 64 5.24 -22.22 1.94
C TYR A 64 6.60 -21.57 2.26
N SER A 65 6.66 -20.24 2.38
CA SER A 65 7.87 -19.52 2.77
C SER A 65 7.86 -19.11 4.24
N PRO A 66 9.04 -19.04 4.89
CA PRO A 66 9.14 -18.46 6.23
C PRO A 66 8.73 -16.98 6.21
N GLU A 67 8.22 -16.48 7.34
CA GLU A 67 7.74 -15.08 7.48
C GLU A 67 8.80 -14.05 7.08
N THR A 68 10.09 -14.36 7.28
CA THR A 68 11.21 -13.50 6.91
C THR A 68 11.28 -13.18 5.41
N GLU A 69 10.69 -14.01 4.55
CA GLU A 69 10.70 -13.82 3.10
C GLU A 69 9.47 -13.05 2.57
N TRP A 70 8.41 -12.91 3.38
CA TRP A 70 7.14 -12.36 2.90
C TRP A 70 7.29 -10.93 2.36
N VAL A 71 8.09 -10.11 3.04
CA VAL A 71 8.35 -8.72 2.62
C VAL A 71 8.97 -8.70 1.22
N ASN A 72 9.96 -9.55 0.95
CA ASN A 72 10.62 -9.64 -0.35
C ASN A 72 9.67 -10.15 -1.44
N ILE A 73 8.88 -11.18 -1.16
CA ILE A 73 7.88 -11.74 -2.08
C ILE A 73 6.86 -10.67 -2.48
N ILE A 74 6.30 -9.95 -1.51
CA ILE A 74 5.29 -8.92 -1.77
C ILE A 74 5.88 -7.74 -2.54
N ARG A 75 7.05 -7.26 -2.15
CA ARG A 75 7.71 -6.14 -2.85
C ARG A 75 8.00 -6.49 -4.29
N LYS A 76 8.52 -7.69 -4.55
CA LYS A 76 8.74 -8.18 -5.91
C LYS A 76 7.43 -8.25 -6.70
N HIS A 77 6.38 -8.81 -6.10
CA HIS A 77 5.06 -8.90 -6.73
C HIS A 77 4.51 -7.52 -7.13
N ILE A 78 4.65 -6.51 -6.26
CA ILE A 78 4.23 -5.12 -6.53
C ILE A 78 4.99 -4.52 -7.72
N LEU A 79 6.30 -4.75 -7.82
CA LEU A 79 7.12 -4.23 -8.91
C LEU A 79 6.87 -4.96 -10.24
N ASP A 80 6.61 -6.27 -10.18
CA ASP A 80 6.36 -7.10 -11.37
C ASP A 80 4.94 -6.88 -11.92
N GLY A 81 3.96 -6.52 -11.08
CA GLY A 81 2.58 -6.27 -11.48
C GLY A 81 2.32 -4.86 -12.05
N LEU A 82 1.14 -4.65 -12.65
CA LEU A 82 0.67 -3.32 -13.03
C LEU A 82 -0.06 -2.67 -11.84
N PRO A 83 0.08 -1.35 -11.61
CA PRO A 83 -0.70 -0.65 -10.60
C PRO A 83 -2.23 -0.81 -10.72
N SER A 84 -2.75 -1.15 -11.89
CA SER A 84 -4.16 -1.48 -12.13
C SER A 84 -4.60 -2.80 -11.52
N ASP A 85 -3.67 -3.73 -11.28
CA ASP A 85 -3.95 -5.07 -10.75
C ASP A 85 -4.12 -5.04 -9.23
N PHE A 86 -3.65 -3.96 -8.61
CA PHE A 86 -3.71 -3.76 -7.17
C PHE A 86 -4.93 -2.93 -6.74
N GLY A 87 -5.35 -3.07 -5.49
CA GLY A 87 -6.41 -2.26 -4.89
C GLY A 87 -5.88 -1.05 -4.14
N ALA A 88 -6.80 -0.26 -3.59
CA ALA A 88 -6.52 1.00 -2.89
C ALA A 88 -5.41 0.86 -1.82
N SER A 89 -5.50 -0.14 -0.94
CA SER A 89 -4.55 -0.30 0.17
C SER A 89 -3.08 -0.39 -0.27
N CYS A 90 -2.81 -1.04 -1.40
CA CYS A 90 -1.47 -1.08 -1.96
C CYS A 90 -1.04 0.31 -2.45
N ILE A 91 -1.92 1.01 -3.20
CA ILE A 91 -1.63 2.33 -3.75
C ILE A 91 -1.53 3.41 -2.67
N ASP A 92 -2.23 3.25 -1.56
CA ASP A 92 -2.19 4.17 -0.41
C ASP A 92 -0.75 4.32 0.14
N ILE A 93 0.11 3.30 -0.02
CA ILE A 93 1.55 3.41 0.31
C ILE A 93 2.21 4.52 -0.53
N TYR A 94 2.00 4.48 -1.84
CA TYR A 94 2.56 5.46 -2.76
C TYR A 94 1.93 6.84 -2.54
N LEU A 95 0.64 6.92 -2.24
CA LEU A 95 -0.01 8.18 -1.90
C LEU A 95 0.62 8.83 -0.66
N VAL A 96 0.90 8.05 0.39
CA VAL A 96 1.61 8.56 1.58
C VAL A 96 3.01 9.06 1.24
N ALA A 97 3.78 8.31 0.44
CA ALA A 97 5.09 8.73 -0.04
C ALA A 97 5.02 10.05 -0.82
N TYR A 98 4.14 10.11 -1.82
CA TYR A 98 3.93 11.27 -2.68
C TYR A 98 3.64 12.52 -1.86
N VAL A 99 2.70 12.43 -0.91
CA VAL A 99 2.34 13.58 -0.08
C VAL A 99 3.49 13.99 0.84
N SER A 100 4.16 13.01 1.46
CA SER A 100 5.26 13.28 2.39
C SER A 100 6.42 14.02 1.73
N GLU A 101 6.76 13.64 0.51
CA GLU A 101 7.88 14.26 -0.23
C GLU A 101 7.48 15.56 -0.94
N THR A 102 6.21 15.71 -1.34
CA THR A 102 5.77 16.87 -2.13
C THR A 102 5.21 18.01 -1.26
N TYR A 103 4.52 17.69 -0.17
CA TYR A 103 3.79 18.65 0.66
C TYR A 103 4.27 18.68 2.12
N GLY A 104 5.10 17.71 2.52
CA GLY A 104 5.67 17.59 3.85
C GLY A 104 5.20 16.35 4.59
N LYS A 105 6.04 15.92 5.53
CA LYS A 105 5.91 14.65 6.24
C LYS A 105 4.82 14.69 7.31
N GLY A 106 4.37 13.50 7.69
CA GLY A 106 3.49 13.30 8.84
C GLY A 106 2.00 13.40 8.51
N LYS A 107 1.22 12.98 9.50
CA LYS A 107 -0.23 12.79 9.41
C LYS A 107 -0.98 14.06 9.03
N ASP A 108 -0.62 15.20 9.63
CA ASP A 108 -1.37 16.44 9.45
C ASP A 108 -1.27 16.95 8.02
N LYS A 109 -0.09 16.85 7.40
CA LYS A 109 0.12 17.16 5.98
C LYS A 109 -0.63 16.22 5.05
N PHE A 110 -0.67 14.93 5.40
CA PHE A 110 -1.49 13.97 4.68
C PHE A 110 -2.98 14.34 4.70
N PHE A 111 -3.50 14.73 5.87
CA PHE A 111 -4.91 15.05 6.03
C PHE A 111 -5.29 16.33 5.31
N GLU A 112 -4.42 17.34 5.37
CA GLU A 112 -4.53 18.58 4.61
C GLU A 112 -4.60 18.29 3.11
N TYR A 113 -3.74 17.40 2.59
CA TYR A 113 -3.75 17.00 1.18
C TYR A 113 -5.04 16.29 0.78
N VAL A 114 -5.49 15.29 1.54
CA VAL A 114 -6.73 14.54 1.25
C VAL A 114 -7.94 15.46 1.18
N LYS A 115 -8.03 16.42 2.10
CA LYS A 115 -9.11 17.41 2.14
C LYS A 115 -9.04 18.38 0.96
N THR A 116 -7.86 18.97 0.73
CA THR A 116 -7.69 20.02 -0.29
C THR A 116 -7.85 19.48 -1.72
N ASN A 117 -7.54 18.19 -1.96
CA ASN A 117 -7.66 17.55 -3.27
C ASN A 117 -8.99 16.79 -3.46
N ASN A 118 -9.97 16.96 -2.56
CA ASN A 118 -11.29 16.28 -2.61
C ASN A 118 -11.20 14.77 -2.78
N ILE A 119 -10.16 14.14 -2.21
CA ILE A 119 -9.98 12.69 -2.25
C ILE A 119 -11.07 12.00 -1.42
N SER A 120 -11.45 12.62 -0.30
CA SER A 120 -12.59 12.20 0.48
C SER A 120 -13.07 13.32 1.40
N ASP A 121 -14.38 13.56 1.39
CA ASP A 121 -15.04 14.53 2.27
C ASP A 121 -15.28 14.00 3.69
N LYS A 122 -15.06 12.69 3.90
CA LYS A 122 -15.28 12.03 5.20
C LYS A 122 -14.02 12.13 6.07
N PRO A 123 -14.13 12.71 7.30
CA PRO A 123 -12.99 12.89 8.22
C PRO A 123 -12.23 11.60 8.54
N ASN A 124 -12.96 10.48 8.66
CA ASN A 124 -12.36 9.19 9.02
C ASN A 124 -11.63 8.50 7.84
N SER A 125 -11.86 8.94 6.60
CA SER A 125 -11.19 8.34 5.46
C SER A 125 -9.70 8.64 5.45
N ALA A 126 -9.33 9.91 5.66
CA ALA A 126 -7.91 10.33 5.71
C ALA A 126 -7.13 9.53 6.76
N GLN A 127 -7.76 9.30 7.92
CA GLN A 127 -7.21 8.46 8.99
C GLN A 127 -7.01 7.01 8.57
N ALA A 128 -8.02 6.40 7.94
CA ALA A 128 -7.92 5.01 7.49
C ALA A 128 -6.84 4.84 6.42
N ILE A 129 -6.81 5.73 5.43
CA ILE A 129 -5.81 5.74 4.34
C ILE A 129 -4.41 5.89 4.93
N TRP A 130 -4.22 6.89 5.80
CA TRP A 130 -2.92 7.08 6.47
C TRP A 130 -2.52 5.85 7.26
N GLN A 131 -3.42 5.29 8.08
CA GLN A 131 -3.10 4.12 8.91
C GLN A 131 -2.66 2.91 8.08
N VAL A 132 -3.37 2.62 6.98
CA VAL A 132 -3.07 1.51 6.08
C VAL A 132 -1.85 1.80 5.23
N GLY A 133 -1.84 2.87 4.44
CA GLY A 133 -0.73 3.21 3.56
C GLY A 133 0.61 3.35 4.29
N LYS A 134 0.64 4.10 5.41
CA LYS A 134 1.85 4.21 6.24
C LYS A 134 2.13 2.89 6.97
N GLY A 135 1.11 2.17 7.43
CA GLY A 135 1.29 0.88 8.12
C GLY A 135 1.94 -0.19 7.24
N ASP A 136 1.40 -0.38 6.05
CA ASP A 136 1.86 -1.36 5.08
C ASP A 136 3.18 -0.93 4.45
N GLY A 137 3.36 0.36 4.17
CA GLY A 137 4.63 0.91 3.70
C GLY A 137 5.77 0.73 4.70
N VAL A 138 5.53 0.90 6.00
CA VAL A 138 6.51 0.61 7.05
C VAL A 138 6.78 -0.89 7.15
N TYR A 139 5.74 -1.72 7.12
CA TYR A 139 5.90 -3.18 7.16
C TYR A 139 6.74 -3.72 5.99
N LEU A 140 6.58 -3.14 4.80
CA LEU A 140 7.32 -3.52 3.61
C LEU A 140 8.69 -2.81 3.49
N ASP A 141 9.16 -2.11 4.51
CA ASP A 141 10.40 -1.32 4.49
C ASP A 141 10.47 -0.28 3.35
N ILE A 142 9.32 0.22 2.88
CA ILE A 142 9.21 1.25 1.83
C ILE A 142 9.21 2.65 2.46
N LEU A 143 8.56 2.81 3.61
CA LEU A 143 8.37 4.09 4.30
C LEU A 143 8.97 4.10 5.70
N ASN A 144 9.30 5.30 6.18
CA ASN A 144 9.57 5.58 7.57
C ASN A 144 8.26 5.79 8.36
N ASN A 145 8.35 5.81 9.69
CA ASN A 145 7.18 5.99 10.57
C ASN A 145 6.46 7.35 10.39
N ASP A 146 7.15 8.36 9.85
CA ASP A 146 6.62 9.68 9.54
C ASP A 146 6.02 9.78 8.12
N GLY A 147 6.00 8.67 7.36
CA GLY A 147 5.50 8.61 5.98
C GLY A 147 6.53 8.97 4.91
N ALA A 148 7.72 9.45 5.30
CA ALA A 148 8.79 9.75 4.35
C ALA A 148 9.31 8.46 3.68
N ILE A 149 9.83 8.58 2.46
CA ILE A 149 10.37 7.43 1.74
C ILE A 149 11.61 6.90 2.46
N ARG A 150 11.63 5.59 2.72
CA ARG A 150 12.78 4.83 3.21
C ARG A 150 13.55 4.22 2.04
N ASP A 151 12.84 3.65 1.07
CA ASP A 151 13.44 2.99 -0.09
C ASP A 151 13.08 3.71 -1.39
N TRP A 152 13.97 4.61 -1.81
CA TRP A 152 13.84 5.37 -3.05
C TRP A 152 13.97 4.51 -4.30
N ASP A 153 14.75 3.43 -4.25
CA ASP A 153 14.96 2.59 -5.43
C ASP A 153 13.70 1.77 -5.74
N PHE A 154 13.00 1.31 -4.70
CA PHE A 154 11.68 0.72 -4.85
C PHE A 154 10.68 1.71 -5.46
N ILE A 155 10.57 2.91 -4.90
CA ILE A 155 9.58 3.90 -5.36
C ILE A 155 9.83 4.33 -6.81
N LYS A 156 11.09 4.54 -7.20
CA LYS A 156 11.45 4.84 -8.60
C LYS A 156 11.04 3.70 -9.52
N LYS A 157 11.45 2.46 -9.24
CA LYS A 157 11.06 1.29 -10.05
C LYS A 157 9.54 1.12 -10.16
N TRP A 158 8.81 1.44 -9.09
CA TRP A 158 7.37 1.30 -9.07
C TRP A 158 6.65 2.37 -9.90
N SER A 159 7.19 3.58 -9.93
CA SER A 159 6.64 4.73 -10.68
C SER A 159 7.17 4.84 -12.10
N ASP A 160 8.30 4.22 -12.41
CA ASP A 160 8.89 4.22 -13.74
C ASP A 160 7.96 3.53 -14.74
N THR A 161 7.67 4.27 -15.81
CA THR A 161 7.01 3.76 -17.01
C THR A 161 8.10 3.24 -17.93
N ASN A 162 8.42 1.96 -17.81
CA ASN A 162 9.15 1.28 -18.89
C ASN A 162 8.31 1.31 -20.17
#